data_AF-A0A1G7QDI4-F1
#
_entry.id   AF-A0A1G7QDI4-F1
#
_cell.length_a   1.000
_cell.length_b   1.000
_cell.length_c   1.000
_cell.angle_alpha   90.00
_cell.angle_beta   90.00
_cell.angle_gamma   90.00
#
_symmetry.space_group_name_H-M   'P 1'
#
loop_
_entity.id
_entity.type
_entity.pdbx_description
1 polymer ?
#
loop_
_entity_poly.entity_id
_entity_poly.type
_entity_poly.pdbx_seq_one_letter_code
_entity_poly.pdbx_strand_id
1 'polypeptide(L)'
;MKATLEEESTKVPIDGAQTVTIDAGQPWPSAYRGSQYSIVSHEDFSDPVLKWEKQDLKIFTEVPDGLRRSLVLLGKSGGYGSIRVTSDREILTKIPADDYKYVDQAPIDTGWIPVYVGKLAGTIDFDEVDTDPAAPSSGVKIWTGFTFNHGERWSVSHDGTLVWNWRDYRFESAFDHDEIVATYREYRNNAGRLYITEHGHIWINVPRDDIPADKTTEIGSAVRSWKRGAESRGEAATLRLVNRRLVATSRDDDPATGLLPVHIGHLSQFDTGQIPRAVVDDESYYQAVCEYETVWE
;
A
#
# COMPACT_ATOMS: atom_id res chain seq x y z
N MET A 1 10.82 11.65 -13.31
CA MET A 1 9.94 11.35 -14.46
C MET A 1 8.53 11.50 -13.95
N LYS A 2 7.64 12.19 -14.66
CA LYS A 2 6.26 12.41 -14.21
C LYS A 2 5.52 11.08 -14.19
N ALA A 3 4.68 10.85 -13.17
CA ALA A 3 3.86 9.66 -13.07
C ALA A 3 2.77 9.64 -14.16
N THR A 4 2.54 8.48 -14.78
CA THR A 4 1.55 8.30 -15.84
C THR A 4 0.75 7.02 -15.65
N LEU A 5 -0.50 7.00 -16.13
CA LEU A 5 -1.27 5.78 -16.30
C LEU A 5 -0.87 5.09 -17.62
N GLU A 6 -0.59 3.79 -17.55
CA GLU A 6 -0.45 2.91 -18.71
C GLU A 6 -1.61 1.90 -18.74
N GLU A 7 -2.43 1.93 -19.78
CA GLU A 7 -3.56 1.02 -19.96
C GLU A 7 -3.08 -0.32 -20.56
N GLU A 8 -2.30 -1.07 -19.77
CA GLU A 8 -1.87 -2.43 -20.11
C GLU A 8 -2.64 -3.49 -19.32
N SER A 9 -2.72 -4.70 -19.86
CA SER A 9 -3.31 -5.83 -19.17
C SER A 9 -2.39 -6.38 -18.08
N THR A 10 -2.99 -6.98 -17.05
CA THR A 10 -2.25 -7.63 -15.95
C THR A 10 -2.71 -9.07 -15.76
N LYS A 11 -1.89 -9.88 -15.08
CA LYS A 11 -2.20 -11.27 -14.73
C LYS A 11 -2.50 -11.37 -13.26
N VAL A 12 -3.65 -11.93 -12.93
CA VAL A 12 -4.14 -12.04 -11.55
C VAL A 12 -4.36 -13.52 -11.21
N PRO A 13 -3.63 -14.06 -10.22
CA PRO A 13 -3.94 -15.37 -9.66
C PRO A 13 -5.32 -15.35 -8.99
N ILE A 14 -6.11 -16.39 -9.24
CA ILE A 14 -7.43 -16.60 -8.65
C ILE A 14 -7.51 -18.03 -8.07
N ASP A 15 -8.60 -18.33 -7.36
CA ASP A 15 -8.80 -19.63 -6.75
C ASP A 15 -8.71 -20.79 -7.76
N GLY A 16 -8.36 -21.99 -7.28
CA GLY A 16 -8.17 -23.17 -8.11
C GLY A 16 -6.87 -23.20 -8.91
N ALA A 17 -5.83 -22.48 -8.45
CA ALA A 17 -4.52 -22.36 -9.09
C ALA A 17 -4.59 -21.84 -10.54
N GLN A 18 -5.58 -21.00 -10.83
CA GLN A 18 -5.75 -20.37 -12.13
C GLN A 18 -5.15 -18.97 -12.17
N THR A 19 -4.88 -18.48 -13.36
CA THR A 19 -4.45 -17.10 -13.58
C THR A 19 -5.26 -16.54 -14.74
N VAL A 20 -5.88 -15.39 -14.51
CA VAL A 20 -6.66 -14.68 -15.51
C VAL A 20 -5.92 -13.42 -15.97
N THR A 21 -6.08 -13.08 -17.24
CA THR A 21 -5.63 -11.79 -17.78
C THR A 21 -6.76 -10.79 -17.65
N ILE A 22 -6.47 -9.63 -17.05
CA ILE A 22 -7.42 -8.55 -16.83
C ILE A 22 -6.95 -7.33 -17.61
N ASP A 23 -7.80 -6.87 -18.53
CA ASP A 23 -7.58 -5.66 -19.32
C ASP A 23 -8.02 -4.42 -18.53
N ALA A 24 -7.43 -3.27 -18.86
CA ALA A 24 -7.81 -1.99 -18.27
C ALA A 24 -9.33 -1.75 -18.40
N GLY A 25 -9.95 -1.42 -17.29
CA GLY A 25 -11.37 -1.18 -17.13
C GLY A 25 -12.21 -2.40 -16.76
N GLN A 26 -11.66 -3.63 -16.72
CA GLN A 26 -12.38 -4.83 -16.30
C GLN A 26 -12.50 -4.99 -14.77
N PRO A 27 -13.45 -5.82 -14.27
CA PRO A 27 -13.59 -6.07 -12.85
C PRO A 27 -12.32 -6.70 -12.27
N TRP A 28 -11.96 -6.31 -11.05
CA TRP A 28 -10.80 -6.84 -10.35
C TRP A 28 -11.15 -8.13 -9.60
N PRO A 29 -10.54 -9.28 -9.96
CA PRO A 29 -10.93 -10.59 -9.42
C PRO A 29 -10.12 -11.00 -8.18
N SER A 30 -9.68 -10.02 -7.38
CA SER A 30 -8.81 -10.25 -6.21
C SER A 30 -9.08 -9.17 -5.15
N ALA A 31 -8.31 -9.20 -4.06
CA ALA A 31 -8.43 -8.24 -2.98
C ALA A 31 -8.18 -6.80 -3.48
N TYR A 32 -9.16 -5.91 -3.23
CA TYR A 32 -9.04 -4.46 -3.40
C TYR A 32 -8.11 -3.88 -2.32
N ARG A 33 -6.84 -3.70 -2.69
CA ARG A 33 -5.73 -3.41 -1.78
C ARG A 33 -4.74 -2.44 -2.40
N GLY A 34 -3.78 -1.99 -1.59
CA GLY A 34 -2.68 -1.12 -2.02
C GLY A 34 -2.62 0.20 -1.26
N SER A 35 -1.63 1.02 -1.62
CA SER A 35 -1.49 2.40 -1.17
C SER A 35 -2.73 3.21 -1.53
N GLN A 36 -3.28 3.95 -0.57
CA GLN A 36 -4.53 4.68 -0.75
C GLN A 36 -4.28 6.13 -1.12
N TYR A 37 -4.91 6.56 -2.22
CA TYR A 37 -4.92 7.96 -2.64
C TYR A 37 -6.34 8.39 -3.01
N SER A 38 -6.57 9.69 -3.11
CA SER A 38 -7.84 10.25 -3.58
C SER A 38 -7.60 11.42 -4.51
N ILE A 39 -8.33 11.47 -5.62
CA ILE A 39 -8.32 12.64 -6.50
C ILE A 39 -9.42 13.59 -6.03
N VAL A 40 -9.06 14.83 -5.73
CA VAL A 40 -9.96 15.83 -5.17
C VAL A 40 -9.79 17.19 -5.85
N SER A 41 -10.83 18.02 -5.76
CA SER A 41 -10.67 19.47 -5.95
C SER A 41 -10.29 20.11 -4.62
N HIS A 42 -9.44 21.13 -4.64
CA HIS A 42 -8.97 21.82 -3.45
C HIS A 42 -8.79 23.30 -3.77
N GLU A 43 -9.19 24.20 -2.86
CA GLU A 43 -9.25 25.65 -3.11
C GLU A 43 -7.90 26.28 -3.45
N ASP A 44 -6.82 25.74 -2.88
CA ASP A 44 -5.45 26.20 -3.15
C ASP A 44 -4.91 25.80 -4.53
N PHE A 45 -5.63 24.96 -5.29
CA PHE A 45 -5.17 24.43 -6.58
C PHE A 45 -6.19 24.71 -7.68
N SER A 46 -5.73 25.18 -8.83
CA SER A 46 -6.57 25.41 -10.01
C SER A 46 -7.07 24.11 -10.65
N ASP A 47 -6.29 23.04 -10.50
CA ASP A 47 -6.53 21.74 -11.10
C ASP A 47 -6.76 20.68 -10.01
N PRO A 48 -7.45 19.56 -10.35
CA PRO A 48 -7.55 18.43 -9.45
C PRO A 48 -6.19 17.90 -9.01
N VAL A 49 -6.09 17.54 -7.73
CA VAL A 49 -4.87 17.04 -7.11
C VAL A 49 -5.06 15.62 -6.59
N LEU A 50 -3.98 14.85 -6.62
CA LEU A 50 -3.90 13.58 -5.91
C LEU A 50 -3.54 13.87 -4.45
N LYS A 51 -4.33 13.33 -3.54
CA LYS A 51 -4.23 13.52 -2.10
C LYS A 51 -3.88 12.20 -1.43
N TRP A 52 -2.84 12.22 -0.61
CA TRP A 52 -2.68 11.28 0.49
C TRP A 52 -3.18 11.93 1.79
N GLU A 53 -3.88 11.17 2.63
CA GLU A 53 -4.36 11.70 3.91
C GLU A 53 -4.38 10.69 5.06
N LYS A 54 -4.20 11.24 6.26
CA LYS A 54 -4.43 10.57 7.54
C LYS A 54 -4.82 11.60 8.60
N GLN A 55 -6.07 11.54 9.09
CA GLN A 55 -6.59 12.48 10.08
C GLN A 55 -6.40 13.95 9.64
N ASP A 56 -5.60 14.72 10.37
CA ASP A 56 -5.29 16.12 10.07
C ASP A 56 -4.15 16.30 9.04
N LEU A 57 -3.46 15.21 8.66
CA LEU A 57 -2.38 15.26 7.68
C LEU A 57 -2.95 15.06 6.28
N LYS A 58 -2.70 16.04 5.40
CA LYS A 58 -3.02 16.00 3.98
C LYS A 58 -1.79 16.43 3.21
N ILE A 59 -1.41 15.65 2.21
CA ILE A 59 -0.30 15.95 1.31
C ILE A 59 -0.82 15.77 -0.09
N PHE A 60 -0.59 16.78 -0.93
CA PHE A 60 -1.14 16.90 -2.26
C PHE A 60 -0.02 16.84 -3.28
N THR A 61 -0.33 16.32 -4.46
CA THR A 61 0.54 16.29 -5.62
C THR A 61 -0.29 16.29 -6.90
N GLU A 62 0.36 16.40 -8.04
CA GLU A 62 -0.27 16.26 -9.35
C GLU A 62 -0.86 14.85 -9.54
N VAL A 63 -2.00 14.80 -10.23
CA VAL A 63 -2.59 13.54 -10.65
C VAL A 63 -1.74 12.93 -11.78
N PRO A 64 -1.42 11.62 -11.74
CA PRO A 64 -0.73 10.95 -12.84
C PRO A 64 -1.42 11.20 -14.19
N ASP A 65 -0.62 11.46 -15.23
CA ASP A 65 -1.17 11.80 -16.55
C ASP A 65 -2.05 10.65 -17.07
N GLY A 66 -3.19 11.01 -17.67
CA GLY A 66 -4.18 10.04 -18.18
C GLY A 66 -5.15 9.49 -17.14
N LEU A 67 -4.76 9.39 -15.86
CA LEU A 67 -5.55 8.72 -14.83
C LEU A 67 -6.95 9.33 -14.65
N ARG A 68 -7.05 10.66 -14.49
CA ARG A 68 -8.35 11.32 -14.30
C ARG A 68 -9.30 11.06 -15.47
N ARG A 69 -8.79 11.09 -16.71
CA ARG A 69 -9.58 10.82 -17.91
C ARG A 69 -10.12 9.39 -17.89
N SER A 70 -9.27 8.41 -17.59
CA SER A 70 -9.69 7.00 -17.56
C SER A 70 -10.73 6.75 -16.46
N LEU A 71 -10.61 7.40 -15.29
CA LEU A 71 -11.65 7.30 -14.25
C LEU A 71 -12.99 7.89 -14.68
N VAL A 72 -13.01 9.01 -15.43
CA VAL A 72 -14.26 9.54 -16.02
C VAL A 72 -14.88 8.52 -16.99
N LEU A 73 -14.06 7.91 -17.86
CA LEU A 73 -14.54 6.92 -18.83
C LEU A 73 -15.07 5.63 -18.17
N LEU A 74 -14.62 5.34 -16.95
CA LEU A 74 -15.13 4.23 -16.13
C LEU A 74 -16.39 4.59 -15.33
N GLY A 75 -16.86 5.84 -15.37
CA GLY A 75 -18.10 6.27 -14.71
C GLY A 75 -17.91 7.10 -13.46
N LYS A 76 -16.68 7.48 -13.07
CA LYS A 76 -16.48 8.37 -11.92
C LYS A 76 -16.82 9.81 -12.27
N SER A 77 -17.73 10.40 -11.50
CA SER A 77 -18.10 11.80 -11.62
C SER A 77 -16.87 12.71 -11.56
N GLY A 78 -16.60 13.42 -12.66
CA GLY A 78 -15.46 14.33 -12.79
C GLY A 78 -14.06 13.69 -12.65
N GLY A 79 -13.98 12.36 -12.59
CA GLY A 79 -12.74 11.61 -12.36
C GLY A 79 -12.23 11.70 -10.92
N TYR A 80 -13.10 12.02 -9.96
CA TYR A 80 -12.76 12.18 -8.54
C TYR A 80 -12.93 10.89 -7.72
N GLY A 81 -12.36 10.88 -6.52
CA GLY A 81 -12.54 9.82 -5.53
C GLY A 81 -11.31 8.95 -5.34
N SER A 82 -11.50 7.83 -4.63
CA SER A 82 -10.39 6.97 -4.20
C SER A 82 -9.81 6.09 -5.31
N ILE A 83 -8.51 5.85 -5.20
CA ILE A 83 -7.77 4.81 -5.91
C ILE A 83 -6.89 4.04 -4.93
N ARG A 84 -6.52 2.82 -5.31
CA ARG A 84 -5.46 2.04 -4.68
C ARG A 84 -4.35 1.78 -5.69
N VAL A 85 -3.11 1.69 -5.23
CA VAL A 85 -1.98 1.25 -6.06
C VAL A 85 -1.30 0.05 -5.40
N THR A 86 -1.27 -1.08 -6.09
CA THR A 86 -0.66 -2.34 -5.61
C THR A 86 0.87 -2.30 -5.72
N SER A 87 1.56 -3.26 -5.12
CA SER A 87 3.00 -3.45 -5.25
C SER A 87 3.45 -3.90 -6.64
N ASP A 88 2.52 -4.29 -7.51
CA ASP A 88 2.77 -4.49 -8.95
C ASP A 88 2.33 -3.29 -9.80
N ARG A 89 2.22 -2.11 -9.18
CA ARG A 89 1.82 -0.86 -9.83
C ARG A 89 0.39 -0.82 -10.36
N GLU A 90 -0.45 -1.79 -10.03
CA GLU A 90 -1.82 -1.83 -10.55
C GLU A 90 -2.67 -0.77 -9.86
N ILE A 91 -3.31 0.08 -10.65
CA ILE A 91 -4.22 1.10 -10.16
C ILE A 91 -5.62 0.49 -10.11
N LEU A 92 -6.20 0.45 -8.92
CA LEU A 92 -7.54 -0.06 -8.68
C LEU A 92 -8.46 1.08 -8.26
N THR A 93 -9.71 1.05 -8.71
CA THR A 93 -10.77 1.94 -8.22
C THR A 93 -12.05 1.15 -7.94
N LYS A 94 -13.10 1.84 -7.52
CA LYS A 94 -14.45 1.28 -7.39
C LYS A 94 -15.45 2.10 -8.18
N ILE A 95 -16.35 1.42 -8.89
CA ILE A 95 -17.41 2.02 -9.69
C ILE A 95 -18.76 1.49 -9.17
N PRO A 96 -19.80 2.32 -9.03
CA PRO A 96 -21.15 1.83 -8.72
C PRO A 96 -21.58 0.81 -9.77
N ALA A 97 -22.14 -0.33 -9.33
CA ALA A 97 -22.56 -1.40 -10.24
C ALA A 97 -23.54 -0.92 -11.30
N ASP A 98 -24.47 -0.03 -10.93
CA ASP A 98 -25.47 0.56 -11.83
C ASP A 98 -24.85 1.40 -12.97
N ASP A 99 -23.64 1.94 -12.76
CA ASP A 99 -22.93 2.77 -13.73
C ASP A 99 -21.85 1.99 -14.51
N TYR A 100 -21.63 0.72 -14.16
CA TYR A 100 -20.48 -0.03 -14.64
C TYR A 100 -20.78 -0.95 -15.83
N LYS A 101 -20.18 -0.66 -16.98
CA LYS A 101 -20.43 -1.37 -18.25
C LYS A 101 -20.06 -2.87 -18.28
N TYR A 102 -19.22 -3.34 -17.37
CA TYR A 102 -18.78 -4.75 -17.30
C TYR A 102 -19.24 -5.43 -16.02
N VAL A 103 -20.35 -4.97 -15.44
CA VAL A 103 -20.95 -5.55 -14.24
C VAL A 103 -21.26 -7.04 -14.41
N ASP A 104 -21.58 -7.49 -15.63
CA ASP A 104 -21.85 -8.89 -15.99
C ASP A 104 -20.63 -9.81 -15.89
N GLN A 105 -19.42 -9.25 -15.84
CA GLN A 105 -18.17 -9.98 -15.68
C GLN A 105 -17.67 -9.98 -14.23
N ALA A 106 -18.30 -9.21 -13.34
CA ALA A 106 -17.87 -9.07 -11.96
C ALA A 106 -18.36 -10.24 -11.10
N PRO A 107 -17.64 -10.61 -10.02
CA PRO A 107 -18.10 -11.65 -9.09
C PRO A 107 -19.43 -11.33 -8.40
N ILE A 108 -19.77 -10.04 -8.31
CA ILE A 108 -21.08 -9.56 -7.86
C ILE A 108 -21.54 -8.42 -8.78
N ASP A 109 -22.84 -8.15 -8.81
CA ASP A 109 -23.48 -7.17 -9.69
C ASP A 109 -24.18 -6.02 -8.95
N THR A 110 -23.87 -5.83 -7.66
CA THR A 110 -24.47 -4.79 -6.81
C THR A 110 -23.42 -4.04 -5.99
N GLY A 111 -23.78 -2.85 -5.49
CA GLY A 111 -22.88 -2.02 -4.67
C GLY A 111 -21.76 -1.39 -5.50
N TRP A 112 -20.52 -1.46 -5.00
CA TRP A 112 -19.34 -0.85 -5.63
C TRP A 112 -18.36 -1.88 -6.18
N ILE A 113 -18.31 -2.07 -7.50
CA ILE A 113 -17.44 -3.04 -8.17
C ILE A 113 -15.98 -2.55 -8.18
N PRO A 114 -15.02 -3.32 -7.62
CA PRO A 114 -13.59 -3.05 -7.80
C PRO A 114 -13.20 -3.22 -9.28
N VAL A 115 -12.47 -2.25 -9.82
CA VAL A 115 -12.10 -2.18 -11.24
C VAL A 115 -10.60 -1.92 -11.37
N TYR A 116 -9.95 -2.67 -12.26
CA TYR A 116 -8.59 -2.42 -12.68
C TYR A 116 -8.55 -1.27 -13.68
N VAL A 117 -7.73 -0.25 -13.44
CA VAL A 117 -7.64 0.95 -14.30
C VAL A 117 -6.48 0.86 -15.28
N GLY A 118 -5.40 0.16 -14.92
CA GLY A 118 -4.14 0.09 -15.63
C GLY A 118 -2.96 0.09 -14.64
N LYS A 119 -1.74 0.32 -15.13
CA LYS A 119 -0.54 0.41 -14.29
C LYS A 119 -0.03 1.83 -14.13
N LEU A 120 0.58 2.07 -12.97
CA LEU A 120 1.35 3.28 -12.67
C LEU A 120 2.76 3.15 -13.24
N ALA A 121 3.11 4.02 -14.17
CA ALA A 121 4.49 4.21 -14.60
C ALA A 121 5.11 5.46 -13.96
N GLY A 122 6.40 5.37 -13.63
CA GLY A 122 7.12 6.43 -12.92
C GLY A 122 6.80 6.48 -11.41
N THR A 123 7.13 7.62 -10.80
CA THR A 123 7.00 7.85 -9.35
C THR A 123 6.09 9.04 -9.09
N ILE A 124 5.15 8.87 -8.16
CA ILE A 124 4.28 9.95 -7.69
C ILE A 124 5.13 10.80 -6.74
N ASP A 125 5.41 12.04 -7.14
CA ASP A 125 6.29 12.93 -6.40
C ASP A 125 5.49 13.77 -5.39
N PHE A 126 5.67 13.54 -4.10
CA PHE A 126 4.99 14.29 -3.04
C PHE A 126 5.85 15.43 -2.46
N ASP A 127 6.93 15.81 -3.14
CA ASP A 127 7.91 16.85 -2.80
C ASP A 127 8.61 16.65 -1.43
N GLU A 128 7.85 16.75 -0.35
CA GLU A 128 8.32 16.69 1.03
C GLU A 128 8.51 15.26 1.56
N VAL A 129 7.91 14.27 0.88
CA VAL A 129 7.93 12.86 1.31
C VAL A 129 8.35 11.97 0.16
N ASP A 130 9.50 11.32 0.33
CA ASP A 130 10.03 10.33 -0.60
C ASP A 130 9.32 8.98 -0.42
N THR A 131 8.53 8.58 -1.43
CA THR A 131 7.79 7.32 -1.48
C THR A 131 8.58 6.17 -2.14
N ASP A 132 9.73 6.48 -2.76
CA ASP A 132 10.63 5.56 -3.45
C ASP A 132 12.10 5.71 -2.97
N PRO A 133 12.36 5.71 -1.65
CA PRO A 133 13.69 5.97 -1.12
C PRO A 133 14.63 4.81 -1.40
N ALA A 134 15.92 5.09 -1.55
CA ALA A 134 16.92 4.03 -1.72
C ALA A 134 16.83 2.94 -0.63
N ALA A 135 16.58 1.70 -1.05
CA ALA A 135 16.48 0.53 -0.19
C ALA A 135 17.75 0.37 0.69
N PRO A 136 17.65 -0.27 1.88
CA PRO A 136 18.83 -0.67 2.62
C PRO A 136 19.66 -1.66 1.77
N SER A 137 20.95 -1.37 1.64
CA SER A 137 21.91 -2.28 0.98
C SER A 137 22.52 -3.30 1.95
N SER A 138 22.43 -3.02 3.25
CA SER A 138 22.81 -3.91 4.34
C SER A 138 22.04 -3.49 5.60
N GLY A 139 21.66 -4.47 6.41
CA GLY A 139 20.88 -4.23 7.62
C GLY A 139 19.54 -3.54 7.36
N VAL A 140 19.12 -2.69 8.30
CA VAL A 140 17.83 -1.96 8.21
C VAL A 140 17.97 -0.43 8.20
N LYS A 141 16.94 0.23 7.68
CA LYS A 141 16.72 1.68 7.80
C LYS A 141 15.40 1.97 8.50
N ILE A 142 15.18 3.23 8.87
CA ILE A 142 13.83 3.70 9.23
C ILE A 142 13.09 4.01 7.94
N TRP A 143 11.84 3.56 7.87
CA TRP A 143 10.95 3.88 6.76
C TRP A 143 10.57 5.36 6.80
N THR A 144 10.83 6.07 5.71
CA THR A 144 10.69 7.53 5.59
C THR A 144 9.54 7.98 4.72
N GLY A 145 8.92 7.08 3.94
CA GLY A 145 7.71 7.41 3.19
C GLY A 145 6.49 7.53 4.10
N PHE A 146 5.30 7.52 3.51
CA PHE A 146 4.07 7.53 4.31
C PHE A 146 3.98 6.32 5.23
N THR A 147 3.75 6.57 6.52
CA THR A 147 3.68 5.55 7.58
C THR A 147 2.25 5.07 7.86
N PHE A 148 1.28 5.58 7.10
CA PHE A 148 -0.14 5.21 7.16
C PHE A 148 -0.71 5.09 5.76
N ASN A 149 -1.67 4.18 5.58
CA ASN A 149 -2.41 3.99 4.32
C ASN A 149 -1.52 3.82 3.08
N HIS A 150 -0.27 3.36 3.26
CA HIS A 150 0.74 3.27 2.23
C HIS A 150 1.35 1.87 2.24
N GLY A 151 1.24 1.22 1.10
CA GLY A 151 1.54 -0.18 0.85
C GLY A 151 0.39 -1.13 1.15
N GLU A 152 0.46 -2.27 0.49
CA GLU A 152 -0.34 -3.45 0.78
C GLU A 152 0.00 -4.00 2.16
N ARG A 153 -1.03 -4.24 2.97
CA ARG A 153 -0.87 -4.73 4.33
C ARG A 153 -0.93 -6.25 4.36
N TRP A 154 0.23 -6.87 4.54
CA TRP A 154 0.40 -8.31 4.71
C TRP A 154 0.68 -8.64 6.17
N SER A 155 0.50 -9.90 6.55
CA SER A 155 0.89 -10.43 7.85
C SER A 155 1.63 -11.74 7.67
N VAL A 156 2.67 -11.97 8.46
CA VAL A 156 3.37 -13.26 8.50
C VAL A 156 2.60 -14.17 9.46
N SER A 157 2.08 -15.28 8.96
CA SER A 157 1.41 -16.29 9.78
C SER A 157 2.42 -17.16 10.54
N HIS A 158 1.91 -17.97 11.48
CA HIS A 158 2.77 -18.79 12.34
C HIS A 158 3.57 -19.84 11.55
N ASP A 159 2.94 -20.44 10.54
CA ASP A 159 3.51 -21.37 9.57
C ASP A 159 4.46 -20.69 8.56
N GLY A 160 4.52 -19.36 8.52
CA GLY A 160 5.45 -18.62 7.66
C GLY A 160 4.91 -18.25 6.29
N THR A 161 3.59 -18.19 6.14
CA THR A 161 2.95 -17.73 4.89
C THR A 161 2.65 -16.23 4.98
N LEU A 162 2.68 -15.55 3.83
CA LEU A 162 2.16 -14.19 3.74
C LEU A 162 0.65 -14.20 3.55
N VAL A 163 -0.02 -13.45 4.42
CA VAL A 163 -1.47 -13.42 4.48
C VAL A 163 -1.96 -11.98 4.40
N TRP A 164 -2.81 -11.71 3.42
CA TRP A 164 -3.55 -10.47 3.33
C TRP A 164 -4.82 -10.57 4.19
N ASN A 165 -5.08 -9.53 4.99
CA ASN A 165 -6.19 -9.53 5.94
C ASN A 165 -7.02 -8.25 5.82
N TRP A 166 -8.34 -8.39 5.72
CA TRP A 166 -9.29 -7.29 5.77
C TRP A 166 -10.53 -7.69 6.56
N ARG A 167 -10.75 -7.02 7.70
CA ARG A 167 -11.77 -7.41 8.69
C ARG A 167 -11.58 -8.88 9.09
N ASP A 168 -12.60 -9.70 8.86
CA ASP A 168 -12.63 -11.13 9.18
C ASP A 168 -12.16 -12.00 8.01
N TYR A 169 -11.83 -11.40 6.85
CA TYR A 169 -11.32 -12.09 5.67
C TYR A 169 -9.82 -12.23 5.71
N ARG A 170 -9.35 -13.42 5.30
CA ARG A 170 -7.96 -13.85 5.34
C ARG A 170 -7.63 -14.60 4.05
N PHE A 171 -6.71 -14.07 3.26
CA PHE A 171 -6.29 -14.66 1.99
C PHE A 171 -4.79 -14.86 1.94
N GLU A 172 -4.36 -16.06 1.57
CA GLU A 172 -2.95 -16.38 1.41
C GLU A 172 -2.39 -15.80 0.11
N SER A 173 -1.08 -15.56 0.09
CA SER A 173 -0.38 -15.26 -1.15
C SER A 173 -0.41 -16.47 -2.06
N ALA A 174 -0.60 -16.24 -3.36
CA ALA A 174 -0.48 -17.27 -4.41
C ALA A 174 0.94 -17.85 -4.53
N PHE A 175 1.92 -17.22 -3.87
CA PHE A 175 3.33 -17.54 -3.97
C PHE A 175 3.98 -17.62 -2.59
N ASP A 176 5.02 -18.45 -2.49
CA ASP A 176 5.87 -18.54 -1.31
C ASP A 176 6.84 -17.35 -1.26
N HIS A 177 7.15 -16.90 -0.05
CA HIS A 177 7.98 -15.72 0.20
C HIS A 177 8.95 -15.96 1.37
N ASP A 178 9.72 -17.04 1.25
CA ASP A 178 10.59 -17.54 2.31
C ASP A 178 11.67 -16.52 2.71
N GLU A 179 12.25 -15.78 1.75
CA GLU A 179 13.29 -14.79 2.04
C GLU A 179 12.72 -13.56 2.75
N ILE A 180 11.53 -13.08 2.34
CA ILE A 180 10.82 -12.00 3.05
C ILE A 180 10.47 -12.44 4.47
N VAL A 181 9.95 -13.66 4.64
CA VAL A 181 9.52 -14.19 5.95
C VAL A 181 10.71 -14.42 6.88
N ALA A 182 11.82 -14.97 6.36
CA ALA A 182 13.06 -15.12 7.11
C ALA A 182 13.58 -13.76 7.58
N THR A 183 13.66 -12.78 6.67
CA THR A 183 14.11 -11.42 7.00
C THR A 183 13.20 -10.74 8.01
N TYR A 184 11.88 -10.90 7.89
CA TYR A 184 10.92 -10.41 8.87
C TYR A 184 11.22 -10.95 10.27
N ARG A 185 11.44 -12.27 10.38
CA ARG A 185 11.70 -12.97 11.65
C ARG A 185 13.03 -12.58 12.29
N GLU A 186 14.00 -12.09 11.51
CA GLU A 186 15.24 -11.54 12.07
C GLU A 186 15.01 -10.31 12.96
N TYR A 187 14.03 -9.47 12.64
CA TYR A 187 13.81 -8.20 13.35
C TYR A 187 12.62 -8.24 14.30
N ARG A 188 11.84 -9.32 14.29
CA ARG A 188 10.61 -9.43 15.06
C ARG A 188 10.27 -10.88 15.42
N ASN A 189 10.17 -11.17 16.72
CA ASN A 189 9.89 -12.53 17.18
C ASN A 189 8.41 -12.92 17.03
N ASN A 190 7.50 -11.98 17.25
CA ASN A 190 6.06 -12.24 17.20
C ASN A 190 5.45 -11.88 15.85
N ALA A 191 4.40 -12.61 15.47
CA ALA A 191 3.63 -12.35 14.27
C ALA A 191 3.04 -10.93 14.24
N GLY A 192 2.86 -10.40 13.03
CA GLY A 192 2.31 -9.09 12.81
C GLY A 192 2.45 -8.61 11.38
N ARG A 193 2.29 -7.29 11.20
CA ARG A 193 2.11 -6.69 9.88
C ARG A 193 3.43 -6.32 9.21
N LEU A 194 3.47 -6.54 7.91
CA LEU A 194 4.44 -5.97 6.97
C LEU A 194 3.68 -5.21 5.89
N TYR A 195 4.35 -4.26 5.27
CA TYR A 195 3.78 -3.37 4.26
C TYR A 195 4.66 -3.41 3.03
N ILE A 196 4.04 -3.54 1.86
CA ILE A 196 4.73 -3.54 0.57
C ILE A 196 4.19 -2.39 -0.25
N THR A 197 4.99 -1.36 -0.49
CA THR A 197 4.56 -0.17 -1.23
C THR A 197 4.38 -0.47 -2.72
N GLU A 198 3.73 0.45 -3.44
CA GLU A 198 3.66 0.41 -4.91
C GLU A 198 5.06 0.43 -5.54
N HIS A 199 6.05 0.97 -4.83
CA HIS A 199 7.46 0.96 -5.21
C HIS A 199 8.21 -0.30 -4.77
N GLY A 200 7.52 -1.34 -4.28
CA GLY A 200 8.15 -2.58 -3.86
C GLY A 200 8.96 -2.48 -2.57
N HIS A 201 8.92 -1.36 -1.84
CA HIS A 201 9.57 -1.26 -0.53
C HIS A 201 8.83 -2.07 0.52
N ILE A 202 9.58 -2.84 1.29
CA ILE A 202 9.08 -3.66 2.37
C ILE A 202 9.47 -3.03 3.70
N TRP A 203 8.46 -2.66 4.50
CA TRP A 203 8.68 -2.16 5.85
C TRP A 203 7.73 -2.80 6.85
N ILE A 204 8.15 -2.85 8.10
CA ILE A 204 7.45 -3.53 9.20
C ILE A 204 7.29 -2.61 10.40
N ASN A 205 6.27 -2.88 11.21
CA ASN A 205 6.18 -2.27 12.54
C ASN A 205 6.85 -3.20 13.55
N VAL A 206 7.87 -2.70 14.24
CA VAL A 206 8.62 -3.45 15.24
C VAL A 206 8.34 -2.88 16.63
N PRO A 207 7.62 -3.63 17.50
CA PRO A 207 7.56 -3.29 18.91
C PRO A 207 8.95 -3.35 19.52
N ARG A 208 9.32 -2.38 20.36
CA ARG A 208 10.67 -2.35 20.95
C ARG A 208 10.98 -3.58 21.79
N ASP A 209 9.99 -4.08 22.53
CA ASP A 209 10.10 -5.27 23.38
C ASP A 209 10.11 -6.58 22.56
N ASP A 210 9.87 -6.50 21.25
CA ASP A 210 9.84 -7.65 20.32
C ASP A 210 11.11 -7.74 19.47
N ILE A 211 12.03 -6.77 19.63
CA ILE A 211 13.33 -6.75 18.93
C ILE A 211 14.23 -7.85 19.51
N PRO A 212 14.79 -8.75 18.68
CA PRO A 212 15.79 -9.71 19.12
C PRO A 212 17.03 -9.02 19.72
N ALA A 213 17.61 -9.62 20.76
CA ALA A 213 18.70 -9.01 21.53
C ALA A 213 19.92 -8.66 20.66
N ASP A 214 20.24 -9.50 19.69
CA ASP A 214 21.33 -9.32 18.72
C ASP A 214 21.05 -8.22 17.69
N LYS A 215 19.79 -7.86 17.44
CA LYS A 215 19.39 -6.77 16.52
C LYS A 215 19.19 -5.41 17.19
N THR A 216 19.20 -5.35 18.53
CA THR A 216 18.95 -4.10 19.28
C THR A 216 19.92 -2.98 18.91
N THR A 217 21.21 -3.29 18.78
CA THR A 217 22.25 -2.31 18.42
C THR A 217 22.07 -1.79 17.00
N GLU A 218 21.68 -2.66 16.07
CA GLU A 218 21.47 -2.34 14.67
C GLU A 218 20.29 -1.39 14.51
N ILE A 219 19.10 -1.76 15.02
CA ILE A 219 17.90 -0.91 14.98
C ILE A 219 18.15 0.41 15.71
N GLY A 220 18.78 0.38 16.88
CA GLY A 220 19.12 1.58 17.63
C GLY A 220 20.03 2.53 16.82
N SER A 221 20.95 1.99 16.03
CA SER A 221 21.83 2.77 15.16
C SER A 221 21.08 3.32 13.95
N ALA A 222 20.17 2.54 13.35
CA ALA A 222 19.29 2.99 12.27
C ALA A 222 18.42 4.18 12.72
N VAL A 223 17.80 4.11 13.90
CA VAL A 223 17.00 5.21 14.47
C VAL A 223 17.86 6.47 14.67
N ARG A 224 19.03 6.35 15.32
CA ARG A 224 19.91 7.50 15.58
C ARG A 224 20.43 8.13 14.29
N SER A 225 20.83 7.31 13.32
CA SER A 225 21.34 7.75 12.03
C SER A 225 20.26 8.49 11.24
N TRP A 226 19.06 7.89 11.14
CA TRP A 226 17.90 8.50 10.50
C TRP A 226 17.57 9.85 11.13
N LYS A 227 17.38 9.90 12.46
CA LYS A 227 16.97 11.12 13.16
C LYS A 227 17.97 12.26 12.93
N ARG A 228 19.26 11.98 13.13
CA ARG A 228 20.32 12.97 12.89
C ARG A 228 20.36 13.44 11.44
N GLY A 229 20.20 12.51 10.49
CA GLY A 229 20.16 12.81 9.07
C GLY A 229 18.99 13.72 8.70
N ALA A 230 17.78 13.34 9.10
CA ALA A 230 16.56 14.10 8.83
C ALA A 230 16.59 15.50 9.46
N GLU A 231 17.09 15.63 10.70
CA GLU A 231 17.29 16.93 11.35
C GLU A 231 18.32 17.78 10.61
N SER A 232 19.45 17.20 10.19
CA SER A 232 20.50 17.95 9.48
C SER A 232 20.09 18.42 8.09
N ARG A 233 19.17 17.72 7.44
CA ARG A 233 18.64 18.07 6.11
C ARG A 233 17.34 18.88 6.15
N GLY A 234 16.79 19.12 7.34
CA GLY A 234 15.53 19.87 7.48
C GLY A 234 14.28 19.12 7.00
N GLU A 235 14.28 17.78 7.06
CA GLU A 235 13.18 16.92 6.60
C GLU A 235 12.01 16.90 7.62
N ALA A 236 11.41 18.06 7.86
CA ALA A 236 10.39 18.25 8.89
C ALA A 236 9.14 17.38 8.66
N ALA A 237 8.71 17.19 7.41
CA ALA A 237 7.55 16.36 7.07
C ALA A 237 7.75 14.90 7.46
N THR A 238 8.88 14.29 7.08
CA THR A 238 9.26 12.93 7.43
C THR A 238 9.41 12.75 8.94
N LEU A 239 10.08 13.68 9.63
CA LEU A 239 10.19 13.68 11.10
C LEU A 239 8.80 13.67 11.75
N ARG A 240 7.89 14.53 11.28
CA ARG A 240 6.51 14.63 11.76
C ARG A 240 5.74 13.33 11.52
N LEU A 241 5.85 12.71 10.34
CA LEU A 241 5.16 11.47 9.98
C LEU A 241 5.61 10.28 10.82
N VAL A 242 6.92 10.11 11.00
CA VAL A 242 7.46 9.04 11.84
C VAL A 242 7.06 9.27 13.30
N ASN A 243 7.15 10.50 13.81
CA ASN A 243 6.72 10.80 15.18
C ASN A 243 5.23 10.52 15.40
N ARG A 244 4.35 10.97 14.49
CA ARG A 244 2.92 10.68 14.55
C ARG A 244 2.63 9.19 14.50
N ARG A 245 3.41 8.42 13.73
CA ARG A 245 3.30 6.96 13.71
C ARG A 245 3.63 6.34 15.07
N LEU A 246 4.72 6.78 15.70
CA LEU A 246 5.11 6.29 17.02
C LEU A 246 4.03 6.58 18.06
N VAL A 247 3.52 7.82 18.11
CA VAL A 247 2.40 8.18 19.01
C VAL A 247 1.17 7.33 18.71
N ALA A 248 0.72 7.24 17.45
CA ALA A 248 -0.48 6.51 17.07
C ALA A 248 -0.41 4.98 17.29
N THR A 249 0.77 4.44 17.61
CA THR A 249 0.98 3.02 17.88
C THR A 249 1.51 2.75 19.29
N SER A 250 1.63 3.80 20.10
CA SER A 250 1.96 3.73 21.52
C SER A 250 0.74 3.33 22.35
N ARG A 251 0.95 2.94 23.60
CA ARG A 251 -0.14 2.60 24.54
C ARG A 251 -0.67 3.82 25.30
N ASP A 252 0.13 4.87 25.37
CA ASP A 252 0.02 5.99 26.32
C ASP A 252 0.38 7.34 25.67
N ASP A 253 0.27 7.44 24.34
CA ASP A 253 0.68 8.58 23.52
C ASP A 253 2.18 8.94 23.63
N ASP A 254 2.99 8.08 24.26
CA ASP A 254 4.45 8.23 24.33
C ASP A 254 5.12 7.62 23.06
N PRO A 255 5.76 8.42 22.20
CA PRO A 255 6.47 7.90 21.03
C PRO A 255 7.63 6.95 21.40
N ALA A 256 8.10 6.94 22.64
CA ALA A 256 9.07 5.97 23.12
C ALA A 256 8.49 4.55 23.21
N THR A 257 7.18 4.38 23.42
CA THR A 257 6.51 3.06 23.46
C THR A 257 5.86 2.67 22.12
N GLY A 258 5.91 3.56 21.12
CA GLY A 258 5.43 3.32 19.76
C GLY A 258 6.18 2.23 18.98
N LEU A 259 5.53 1.71 17.94
CA LEU A 259 6.10 0.70 17.05
C LEU A 259 7.00 1.35 16.00
N LEU A 260 8.26 0.90 15.92
CA LEU A 260 9.25 1.45 14.99
C LEU A 260 8.92 1.04 13.54
N PRO A 261 8.86 2.00 12.59
CA PRO A 261 8.67 1.69 11.18
C PRO A 261 10.04 1.35 10.55
N VAL A 262 10.36 0.06 10.46
CA VAL A 262 11.66 -0.45 9.99
C VAL A 262 11.55 -0.87 8.52
N HIS A 263 12.35 -0.25 7.67
CA HIS A 263 12.52 -0.61 6.26
C HIS A 263 13.53 -1.76 6.17
N ILE A 264 13.06 -2.94 5.74
CA ILE A 264 13.85 -4.17 5.72
C ILE A 264 14.41 -4.50 4.34
N GLY A 265 13.88 -3.89 3.27
CA GLY A 265 14.42 -4.03 1.92
C GLY A 265 13.39 -3.69 0.85
N HIS A 266 13.69 -4.08 -0.37
CA HIS A 266 12.86 -3.92 -1.55
C HIS A 266 12.59 -5.30 -2.17
N LEU A 267 11.41 -5.52 -2.77
CA LEU A 267 11.01 -6.81 -3.36
C LEU A 267 12.09 -7.43 -4.25
N SER A 268 12.76 -6.65 -5.10
CA SER A 268 13.85 -7.15 -5.95
C SER A 268 15.05 -7.78 -5.22
N GLN A 269 15.15 -7.58 -3.91
CA GLN A 269 16.18 -8.17 -3.04
C GLN A 269 15.76 -9.52 -2.44
N PHE A 270 14.50 -9.93 -2.62
CA PHE A 270 13.93 -11.14 -2.02
C PHE A 270 13.14 -11.96 -3.03
N ASP A 271 13.17 -13.28 -2.91
CA ASP A 271 12.30 -14.22 -3.63
C ASP A 271 12.28 -13.94 -5.15
N THR A 272 13.43 -13.57 -5.72
CA THR A 272 13.61 -13.17 -7.13
C THR A 272 12.76 -11.97 -7.60
N GLY A 273 12.26 -11.15 -6.67
CA GLY A 273 11.35 -10.04 -6.97
C GLY A 273 9.89 -10.45 -7.04
N GLN A 274 9.53 -11.66 -6.59
CA GLN A 274 8.16 -12.13 -6.64
C GLN A 274 7.24 -11.29 -5.75
N ILE A 275 6.13 -10.85 -6.33
CA ILE A 275 5.18 -9.94 -5.68
C ILE A 275 4.06 -10.77 -5.03
N PRO A 276 3.77 -10.60 -3.72
CA PRO A 276 2.66 -11.30 -3.09
C PRO A 276 1.30 -10.99 -3.74
N ARG A 277 0.46 -12.03 -3.91
CA ARG A 277 -0.85 -11.91 -4.59
C ARG A 277 -1.93 -12.61 -3.79
N ALA A 278 -2.88 -11.85 -3.25
CA ALA A 278 -3.97 -12.43 -2.46
C ALA A 278 -4.92 -13.22 -3.38
N VAL A 279 -5.10 -14.51 -3.08
CA VAL A 279 -6.10 -15.34 -3.75
C VAL A 279 -7.40 -15.27 -2.96
N VAL A 280 -8.43 -14.67 -3.53
CA VAL A 280 -9.76 -14.57 -2.90
C VAL A 280 -10.52 -15.87 -3.21
N ASP A 281 -10.72 -16.68 -2.19
CA ASP A 281 -11.41 -17.97 -2.21
C ASP A 281 -12.79 -17.95 -1.51
N ASP A 282 -13.17 -16.80 -0.94
CA ASP A 282 -14.48 -16.55 -0.32
C ASP A 282 -15.22 -15.45 -1.10
N GLU A 283 -16.24 -15.82 -1.87
CA GLU A 283 -17.02 -14.87 -2.68
C GLU A 283 -17.74 -13.81 -1.85
N SER A 284 -18.07 -14.10 -0.58
CA SER A 284 -18.75 -13.13 0.30
C SER A 284 -17.87 -11.91 0.59
N TYR A 285 -16.54 -12.04 0.42
CA TYR A 285 -15.62 -10.91 0.46
C TYR A 285 -15.98 -9.84 -0.56
N TYR A 286 -16.33 -10.24 -1.80
CA TYR A 286 -16.70 -9.28 -2.83
C TYR A 286 -17.90 -8.47 -2.38
N GLN A 287 -18.96 -9.12 -1.90
CA GLN A 287 -20.12 -8.43 -1.34
C GLN A 287 -19.72 -7.46 -0.22
N ALA A 288 -18.96 -7.94 0.78
CA ALA A 288 -18.56 -7.12 1.91
C ALA A 288 -17.72 -5.92 1.49
N VAL A 289 -16.74 -6.07 0.59
CA VAL A 289 -15.89 -4.95 0.14
C VAL A 289 -16.66 -3.96 -0.71
N CYS A 290 -17.68 -4.41 -1.44
CA CYS A 290 -18.55 -3.59 -2.28
C CYS A 290 -19.62 -2.82 -1.47
N GLU A 291 -19.99 -3.29 -0.28
CA GLU A 291 -20.96 -2.64 0.61
C GLU A 291 -20.31 -1.68 1.64
N TYR A 292 -19.10 -1.98 2.13
CA TYR A 292 -18.56 -1.31 3.33
C TYR A 292 -17.78 -0.01 3.11
N GLU A 293 -17.30 0.28 1.90
CA GLU A 293 -16.69 1.58 1.62
C GLU A 293 -17.77 2.51 1.06
N THR A 294 -18.50 3.20 1.94
CA THR A 294 -19.00 4.53 1.59
C THR A 294 -17.78 5.35 1.15
N VAL A 295 -17.60 5.47 -0.16
CA VAL A 295 -16.67 6.40 -0.79
C VAL A 295 -17.10 7.77 -0.29
N TRP A 296 -16.33 8.36 0.62
CA TRP A 296 -16.56 9.75 1.00
C TRP A 296 -16.45 10.59 -0.28
N GLU A 297 -17.57 11.21 -0.67
CA GLU A 297 -17.60 12.36 -1.57
C GLU A 297 -16.83 13.53 -0.95
#